data_AF-A0A2P9HHZ1-F1
#
_entry.id   AF-A0A2P9HHZ1-F1
#
_cell.length_a   1.000
_cell.length_b   1.000
_cell.length_c   1.000
_cell.angle_alpha   90.00
_cell.angle_beta   90.00
_cell.angle_gamma   90.00
#
_symmetry.space_group_name_H-M   'P 1'
#
loop_
_entity.id
_entity.type
_entity.pdbx_description
1 polymer ?
#
loop_
_entity_poly.entity_id
_entity_poly.type
_entity_poly.pdbx_seq_one_letter_code
_entity_poly.pdbx_strand_id
1 'polypeptide(L)' 'MQPLCEYCLQSEIVEPATVVHHGEGGHKGNEHKFWTGPFVSLCKPCHDRDGQREDLGQTVIRFDAEGWPIG' A
#
# COMPACT_ATOMS: atom_id res chain seq x y z
N MET A 1 8.03 2.01 -7.00
CA MET A 1 7.58 3.41 -7.09
C MET A 1 7.16 3.74 -8.52
N GLN A 2 5.94 4.22 -8.69
CA GLN A 2 5.33 4.46 -9.99
C GLN A 2 4.22 5.53 -9.88
N PRO A 3 3.68 6.08 -10.98
CA PRO A 3 2.68 7.16 -10.89
C PRO A 3 1.28 6.69 -10.47
N LEU A 4 1.01 5.38 -10.42
CA LEU A 4 -0.29 4.81 -10.09
C LEU A 4 -0.29 4.14 -8.71
N CYS A 5 -1.44 4.15 -8.05
CA CYS A 5 -1.67 3.43 -6.81
C CYS A 5 -1.51 1.92 -7.03
N GLU A 6 -0.52 1.31 -6.39
CA GLU A 6 -0.21 -0.12 -6.55
C GLU A 6 -1.37 -1.02 -6.07
N TYR A 7 -2.16 -0.58 -5.08
CA TYR A 7 -3.32 -1.37 -4.60
C TYR A 7 -4.52 -1.26 -5.54
N CYS A 8 -4.77 -0.09 -6.12
CA CYS A 8 -5.82 0.05 -7.13
C CYS A 8 -5.46 -0.73 -8.40
N LEU A 9 -4.19 -0.73 -8.78
CA LEU A 9 -3.71 -1.42 -9.98
C LEU A 9 -3.90 -2.95 -9.90
N GLN A 10 -3.84 -3.54 -8.70
CA GLN A 10 -4.16 -4.96 -8.48
C GLN A 10 -5.61 -5.31 -8.83
N SER A 11 -6.52 -4.33 -8.79
CA SER A 11 -7.92 -4.47 -9.19
C SER A 11 -8.20 -3.82 -10.55
N GLU A 12 -7.16 -3.59 -11.37
CA GLU A 12 -7.22 -2.89 -12.66
C GLU A 12 -7.82 -1.47 -12.61
N ILE A 13 -7.80 -0.83 -11.45
CA ILE A 13 -8.28 0.55 -11.26
C ILE A 13 -7.11 1.51 -11.51
N VAL A 14 -7.25 2.37 -12.52
CA VAL A 14 -6.28 3.43 -12.84
C VAL A 14 -6.51 4.64 -11.93
N GLU A 15 -5.84 4.64 -10.79
CA GLU A 15 -5.87 5.73 -9.80
C GLU A 15 -4.46 6.30 -9.60
N PRO A 16 -4.26 7.63 -9.65
CA PRO A 16 -2.96 8.24 -9.37
C PRO A 16 -2.46 7.95 -7.95
N ALA A 17 -1.17 7.65 -7.80
CA ALA A 17 -0.53 7.68 -6.49
C ALA A 17 -0.30 9.12 -6.05
N THR A 18 -0.76 9.47 -4.85
CA THR A 18 -0.63 10.82 -4.28
C THR A 18 0.22 10.83 -3.02
N VAL A 19 0.54 9.66 -2.46
CA VAL A 19 1.34 9.50 -1.25
C VAL A 19 2.30 8.32 -1.39
N VAL A 20 3.43 8.41 -0.68
CA VAL A 20 4.38 7.31 -0.52
C VAL A 20 4.04 6.60 0.79
N HIS A 21 3.88 5.28 0.75
CA HIS A 21 3.67 4.44 1.92
C HIS A 21 4.93 3.63 2.23
N HIS A 22 5.27 3.45 3.51
CA HIS A 22 6.31 2.49 3.91
C HIS A 22 5.74 1.06 3.83
N GLY A 23 6.30 0.22 2.96
CA GLY A 23 5.90 -1.18 2.84
C GLY A 23 6.39 -2.05 4.00
N GLU A 24 6.06 -3.35 3.93
CA GLU A 24 6.49 -4.37 4.91
C GLU A 24 6.16 -4.04 6.38
N GLY A 25 4.96 -3.49 6.62
CA GLY A 25 4.52 -3.09 7.96
C GLY A 25 5.26 -1.87 8.51
N GLY A 26 5.83 -1.05 7.62
CA GLY A 26 6.36 0.26 7.95
C GLY A 26 7.72 0.24 8.65
N HIS A 27 8.17 1.42 9.04
CA HIS A 27 9.52 1.56 9.60
C HIS A 27 9.62 1.15 11.09
N LYS A 28 8.52 1.18 11.86
CA LYS A 28 8.48 0.74 13.28
C LYS A 28 9.61 1.29 14.15
N GLY A 29 9.96 2.56 13.95
CA GLY A 29 11.05 3.24 14.65
C GLY A 29 12.46 2.96 14.10
N ASN A 30 12.60 2.08 13.11
CA ASN A 30 13.85 1.88 12.39
C ASN A 30 14.09 3.05 11.41
N GLU A 31 15.03 3.92 11.74
CA GLU A 31 15.38 5.09 10.92
C GLU A 31 15.90 4.71 9.53
N HIS A 32 16.67 3.63 9.41
CA HIS A 32 17.15 3.18 8.10
C HIS A 32 15.96 2.88 7.18
N LYS A 33 15.00 2.07 7.64
CA LYS A 33 13.76 1.79 6.88
C LYS A 33 12.94 3.04 6.60
N PHE A 34 12.97 4.04 7.49
CA PHE A 34 12.27 5.29 7.26
C PHE A 34 12.78 6.00 6.00
N TRP A 35 14.10 6.03 5.79
CA TRP A 35 14.73 6.71 4.67
C TRP A 35 14.90 5.84 3.42
N THR A 36 15.01 4.52 3.57
CA THR A 36 15.33 3.60 2.45
C THR A 36 14.18 2.71 2.03
N GLY A 37 13.11 2.65 2.82
CA GLY A 37 11.92 1.87 2.52
C GLY A 37 12.01 0.41 3.04
N PRO A 38 11.33 -0.53 2.36
CA PRO A 38 10.71 -0.40 1.03
C PRO A 38 9.54 0.58 1.00
N PHE A 39 9.26 1.14 -0.18
CA PHE A 39 8.19 2.10 -0.39
C PHE A 39 7.21 1.65 -1.46
N VAL A 40 5.92 1.95 -1.25
CA VAL A 40 4.80 1.62 -2.15
C VAL A 40 4.10 2.90 -2.57
N SER A 41 3.79 3.04 -3.85
CA SER A 41 3.04 4.19 -4.39
C SER A 41 1.54 3.98 -4.17
N LEU A 42 0.87 4.81 -3.36
CA LEU A 42 -0.56 4.66 -3.05
C LEU A 42 -1.35 5.96 -3.25
N CYS A 43 -2.65 5.83 -3.55
CA CYS A 43 -3.60 6.93 -3.38
C CYS A 43 -3.91 7.12 -1.89
N LYS A 44 -4.34 8.32 -1.50
CA LYS A 44 -4.68 8.63 -0.09
C LYS A 44 -5.71 7.65 0.52
N PRO A 45 -6.80 7.26 -0.17
CA PRO A 45 -7.74 6.28 0.38
C PRO A 45 -7.12 4.91 0.69
N CYS A 46 -6.30 4.36 -0.20
CA CYS A 46 -5.64 3.07 0.03
C CYS A 46 -4.57 3.15 1.13
N HIS A 47 -3.83 4.25 1.19
CA HIS A 47 -2.88 4.51 2.27
C HIS A 47 -3.56 4.55 3.64
N ASP A 48 -4.60 5.37 3.78
CA ASP A 48 -5.27 5.60 5.06
C ASP A 48 -6.12 4.40 5.50
N ARG A 49 -6.52 3.51 4.58
CA ARG A 49 -7.35 2.33 4.88
C ARG A 49 -6.53 1.05 4.99
N ASP A 50 -5.92 0.61 3.90
CA ASP A 50 -5.33 -0.73 3.80
C ASP A 50 -3.88 -0.69 4.28
N GLY A 51 -3.09 0.28 3.83
CA GLY A 51 -1.70 0.46 4.26
C GLY A 51 -1.58 0.71 5.76
N GLN A 52 -2.42 1.58 6.33
CA GLN A 52 -2.45 1.80 7.79
C GLN A 52 -2.75 0.51 8.57
N ARG A 53 -3.64 -0.36 8.05
CA ARG A 53 -3.98 -1.62 8.72
C ARG A 53 -2.86 -2.65 8.63
N GLU A 54 -2.18 -2.72 7.48
CA GLU A 54 -0.96 -3.53 7.32
C GLU A 54 0.15 -3.05 8.27
N ASP A 55 0.31 -1.74 8.44
CA ASP A 55 1.21 -1.17 9.46
C ASP A 55 0.82 -1.59 10.87
N LEU A 56 -0.47 -1.76 11.17
CA LEU A 56 -0.92 -2.27 12.47
C LEU A 56 -0.77 -3.79 12.61
N GLY A 57 -0.19 -4.48 11.61
CA GLY A 57 0.00 -5.93 11.60
C GLY A 57 -1.29 -6.71 11.35
N GLN A 58 -2.32 -6.06 10.80
CA GLN A 58 -3.58 -6.73 10.48
C GLN A 58 -3.49 -7.46 9.14
N THR A 59 -4.15 -8.61 9.04
CA THR A 59 -4.42 -9.23 7.74
C THR A 59 -5.44 -8.39 6.98
N VAL A 60 -5.04 -7.86 5.83
CA VAL A 60 -5.90 -7.08 4.93
C VAL A 60 -6.13 -7.88 3.67
N ILE A 61 -7.38 -8.29 3.45
CA ILE A 61 -7.80 -8.94 2.21
C ILE A 61 -8.27 -7.85 1.25
N ARG A 62 -7.64 -7.79 0.07
CA ARG A 62 -8.09 -7.01 -1.09
C ARG A 62 -8.68 -7.96 -2.13
N PHE A 63 -9.20 -7.44 -3.23
CA PHE A 63 -9.78 -8.26 -4.29
C PHE A 63 -9.24 -7.81 -5.66
N ASP A 64 -9.01 -8.75 -6.57
CA ASP A 64 -8.66 -8.43 -7.95
C ASP A 64 -9.87 -7.91 -8.74
N ALA A 65 -9.68 -7.64 -10.03
CA ALA A 65 -10.75 -7.17 -10.91
C ALA A 65 -11.87 -8.22 -11.08
N GLU A 66 -11.56 -9.50 -10.92
CA GLU A 66 -12.49 -10.62 -10.98
C GLU A 66 -13.22 -10.88 -9.65
N GLY A 67 -12.82 -10.21 -8.57
CA GLY A 67 -13.38 -10.35 -7.24
C GLY A 67 -12.81 -11.52 -6.42
N TRP A 68 -11.68 -12.10 -6.83
CA TRP A 68 -10.95 -13.07 -6.02
C TRP A 68 -10.09 -12.38 -4.97
N PRO A 69 -9.97 -12.96 -3.76
CA PRO A 69 -9.17 -12.36 -2.70
C PRO A 69 -7.68 -12.36 -3.08
N ILE A 70 -7.03 -11.20 -2.90
CA ILE A 70 -5.58 -11.02 -2.96
C ILE A 70 -5.09 -10.62 -1.57
N GLY A 71 -4.10 -11.36 -1.05
CA GLY A 71 -3.48 -11.12 0.25
C GLY A 71 -3.34 -12.37 1.10
#